data_AF-A0A0Q7FPJ3-F1
#
_entry.id   AF-A0A0Q7FPJ3-F1
#
_cell.length_a   1.000
_cell.length_b   1.000
_cell.length_c   1.000
_cell.angle_alpha   90.00
_cell.angle_beta   90.00
_cell.angle_gamma   90.00
#
_symmetry.space_group_name_H-M   'P 1'
#
loop_
_entity.id
_entity.type
_entity.pdbx_description
1 polymer ?
#
loop_
_entity_poly.entity_id
_entity_poly.type
_entity_poly.pdbx_seq_one_letter_code
_entity_poly.pdbx_strand_id
1 'polypeptide(L)'
;MKSKILLLFFITYFSFAQTGINTTDPRTTLDVNGAVTRREVSFTVASNAANINTQTSLANITGTATNTVAVTAYTPTINGHILTISNNTTGGFNATFAGTTILNGQAVIFVYTNGAWKTTLGSTLTTTNIYNSNGTLTGNRTVTMGANNLTFSGSGRPEFQAPVGIGFAKDTRMGIAAVYDASTGDAFGMEKVSAAQTGTTDALRVFTSNIGSAHLAFGKYTTATAFTEYGRFTNEGNFGIATNAPTSTLQVNGSIANSMTVISADLTLNDTHKTVIIPLVSLFTITLPVAAAVPSRIYSIVNNAVVAKTIGSYIKLDGSSVNTINASSCVEVQSDGTNWYQIR
;
A
#
# COMPACT_ATOMS: atom_id res chain seq x y z
N MET A 1 -39.06 -10.52 -108.13
CA MET A 1 -37.93 -9.57 -107.95
C MET A 1 -38.44 -8.43 -107.07
N LYS A 2 -37.91 -8.05 -105.90
CA LYS A 2 -36.68 -8.38 -105.16
C LYS A 2 -36.98 -8.18 -103.66
N SER A 3 -36.45 -9.08 -102.83
CA SER A 3 -36.32 -8.94 -101.38
C SER A 3 -35.48 -7.71 -101.02
N LYS A 4 -35.87 -6.95 -100.00
CA LYS A 4 -34.98 -6.04 -99.27
C LYS A 4 -35.12 -6.31 -97.77
N ILE A 5 -34.27 -7.21 -97.31
CA ILE A 5 -33.87 -7.33 -95.91
C ILE A 5 -33.07 -6.08 -95.57
N LEU A 6 -33.47 -5.35 -94.53
CA LEU A 6 -32.64 -4.35 -93.87
C LEU A 6 -32.34 -4.84 -92.46
N LEU A 7 -31.12 -5.35 -92.30
CA LEU A 7 -30.49 -5.74 -91.06
C LEU A 7 -29.93 -4.46 -90.40
N LEU A 8 -30.37 -4.12 -89.19
CA LEU A 8 -29.71 -3.08 -88.39
C LEU A 8 -29.38 -3.60 -86.98
N PHE A 9 -28.11 -3.41 -86.66
CA PHE A 9 -27.28 -3.98 -85.59
C PHE A 9 -27.83 -3.89 -84.16
N PHE A 10 -27.69 -4.99 -83.42
CA PHE A 10 -27.64 -5.00 -81.95
C PHE A 10 -26.40 -4.24 -81.47
N ILE A 11 -26.59 -3.12 -80.75
CA ILE A 11 -25.54 -2.58 -79.88
C ILE A 11 -25.82 -3.11 -78.47
N THR A 12 -25.02 -4.06 -78.02
CA THR A 12 -24.98 -4.46 -76.61
C THR A 12 -24.28 -3.36 -75.82
N TYR A 13 -25.04 -2.45 -75.23
CA TYR A 13 -24.51 -1.64 -74.13
C TYR A 13 -24.42 -2.53 -72.88
N PHE A 14 -23.20 -2.89 -72.48
CA PHE A 14 -22.94 -3.31 -71.11
C PHE A 14 -23.21 -2.10 -70.20
N SER A 15 -24.34 -2.10 -69.50
CA SER A 15 -24.54 -1.18 -68.37
C SER A 15 -24.05 -1.87 -67.11
N PHE A 16 -23.15 -1.19 -66.37
CA PHE A 16 -22.60 -1.68 -65.12
C PHE A 16 -23.70 -1.72 -64.05
N ALA A 17 -23.73 -2.83 -63.31
CA ALA A 17 -24.83 -3.31 -62.47
C ALA A 17 -24.97 -2.57 -61.12
N GLN A 18 -25.25 -1.26 -61.14
CA GLN A 18 -25.68 -0.51 -59.98
C GLN A 18 -27.16 -0.15 -60.10
N THR A 19 -27.93 -0.46 -59.07
CA THR A 19 -29.36 -0.13 -59.00
C THR A 19 -29.54 1.10 -58.10
N GLY A 20 -29.81 2.24 -58.71
CA GLY A 20 -30.24 3.45 -58.00
C GLY A 20 -31.76 3.52 -57.90
N ILE A 21 -32.29 3.81 -56.73
CA ILE A 21 -33.70 4.16 -56.52
C ILE A 21 -33.74 5.62 -56.07
N ASN A 22 -34.40 6.47 -56.87
CA ASN A 22 -34.55 7.91 -56.63
C ASN A 22 -33.21 8.68 -56.56
N THR A 23 -32.18 8.20 -57.26
CA THR A 23 -30.88 8.88 -57.42
C THR A 23 -30.38 8.73 -58.85
N THR A 24 -29.80 9.79 -59.41
CA THR A 24 -29.16 9.79 -60.74
C THR A 24 -27.68 9.43 -60.69
N ASP A 25 -27.10 9.31 -59.49
CA ASP A 25 -25.69 9.00 -59.26
C ASP A 25 -25.58 7.94 -58.14
N PRO A 26 -25.87 6.65 -58.42
CA PRO A 26 -25.78 5.59 -57.42
C PRO A 26 -24.33 5.40 -56.95
N ARG A 27 -24.10 5.52 -55.64
CA ARG A 27 -22.74 5.44 -55.08
C ARG A 27 -22.32 4.02 -54.67
N THR A 28 -23.25 3.07 -54.68
CA THR A 28 -23.03 1.65 -54.38
C THR A 28 -23.86 0.79 -55.33
N THR A 29 -23.72 -0.54 -55.25
CA THR A 29 -24.49 -1.48 -56.08
C THR A 29 -25.99 -1.41 -55.86
N LEU A 30 -26.44 -1.00 -54.68
CA LEU A 30 -27.82 -0.65 -54.37
C LEU A 30 -27.80 0.65 -53.56
N ASP A 31 -28.24 1.74 -54.19
CA ASP A 31 -28.31 3.06 -53.57
C ASP A 31 -29.76 3.54 -53.56
N VAL A 32 -30.30 3.80 -52.37
CA VAL A 32 -31.68 4.26 -52.18
C VAL A 32 -31.64 5.63 -51.52
N ASN A 33 -32.02 6.65 -52.28
CA ASN A 33 -32.17 8.00 -51.75
C ASN A 33 -33.59 8.20 -51.21
N GLY A 34 -33.81 7.67 -50.00
CA GLY A 34 -35.09 7.67 -49.30
C GLY A 34 -35.16 6.61 -48.20
N ALA A 35 -36.31 6.50 -47.54
CA ALA A 35 -36.53 5.48 -46.51
C ALA A 35 -36.74 4.09 -47.12
N VAL A 36 -36.13 3.07 -46.53
CA VAL A 36 -36.40 1.65 -46.85
C VAL A 36 -37.32 1.07 -45.79
N THR A 37 -38.56 0.77 -46.17
CA THR A 37 -39.50 0.08 -45.27
C THR A 37 -39.19 -1.42 -45.28
N ARG A 38 -38.92 -1.99 -44.10
CA ARG A 38 -38.80 -3.44 -43.92
C ARG A 38 -40.16 -3.99 -43.48
N ARG A 39 -40.57 -5.11 -44.07
CA ARG A 39 -41.78 -5.81 -43.62
C ARG A 39 -41.56 -6.30 -42.19
N GLU A 40 -42.32 -5.75 -41.26
CA GLU A 40 -42.38 -6.22 -39.87
C GLU A 40 -43.19 -7.53 -39.80
N VAL A 41 -42.70 -8.48 -39.02
CA VAL A 41 -43.39 -9.74 -38.73
C VAL A 41 -43.42 -9.94 -37.22
N SER A 42 -44.61 -10.21 -36.68
CA SER A 42 -44.80 -10.40 -35.24
C SER A 42 -44.63 -11.86 -34.82
N PHE A 43 -43.95 -12.08 -33.69
CA PHE A 43 -43.74 -13.39 -33.08
C PHE A 43 -44.18 -13.33 -31.61
N THR A 44 -45.25 -14.06 -31.28
CA THR A 44 -45.76 -14.10 -29.91
C THR A 44 -44.86 -14.96 -29.02
N VAL A 45 -44.51 -14.44 -27.85
CA VAL A 45 -43.81 -15.17 -26.80
C VAL A 45 -44.72 -16.24 -26.23
N ALA A 46 -44.22 -17.47 -26.18
CA ALA A 46 -44.84 -18.59 -25.48
C ALA A 46 -43.82 -19.18 -24.51
N SER A 47 -44.19 -19.36 -23.25
CA SER A 47 -43.30 -19.92 -22.21
C SER A 47 -41.93 -19.22 -22.13
N ASN A 48 -41.91 -17.89 -22.22
CA ASN A 48 -40.68 -17.06 -22.24
C ASN A 48 -39.71 -17.43 -23.38
N ALA A 49 -40.23 -17.93 -24.51
CA ALA A 49 -39.47 -18.15 -25.73
C ALA A 49 -40.16 -17.49 -26.93
N ALA A 50 -39.36 -16.91 -27.83
CA ALA A 50 -39.82 -16.42 -29.14
C ALA A 50 -39.00 -17.08 -30.25
N ASN A 51 -39.69 -17.70 -31.21
CA ASN A 51 -39.04 -18.38 -32.32
C ASN A 51 -39.28 -17.64 -33.63
N ILE A 52 -38.28 -16.89 -34.08
CA ILE A 52 -38.25 -16.19 -35.38
C ILE A 52 -37.87 -17.21 -36.45
N ASN A 53 -38.81 -18.09 -36.79
CA ASN A 53 -38.60 -19.27 -37.65
C ASN A 53 -38.69 -18.97 -39.16
N THR A 54 -38.83 -17.71 -39.54
CA THR A 54 -38.93 -17.28 -40.94
C THR A 54 -37.85 -16.25 -41.27
N GLN A 55 -37.47 -16.16 -42.54
CA GLN A 55 -36.54 -15.14 -43.01
C GLN A 55 -37.22 -13.77 -42.99
N THR A 56 -36.94 -12.97 -41.95
CA THR A 56 -37.40 -11.58 -41.83
C THR A 56 -36.22 -10.65 -41.55
N SER A 57 -36.37 -9.38 -41.93
CA SER A 57 -35.40 -8.32 -41.63
C SER A 57 -35.82 -7.44 -40.45
N LEU A 58 -37.08 -7.54 -40.01
CA LEU A 58 -37.64 -6.86 -38.85
C LEU A 58 -38.64 -7.81 -38.15
N ALA A 59 -38.23 -8.31 -36.99
CA ALA A 59 -39.03 -9.16 -36.12
C ALA A 59 -39.50 -8.35 -34.91
N ASN A 60 -40.80 -8.40 -34.65
CA ASN A 60 -41.42 -7.80 -33.49
C ASN A 60 -41.86 -8.90 -32.52
N ILE A 61 -41.14 -9.08 -31.41
CA ILE A 61 -41.55 -10.06 -30.41
C ILE A 61 -42.57 -9.42 -29.47
N THR A 62 -43.71 -10.08 -29.27
CA THR A 62 -44.87 -9.54 -28.53
C THR A 62 -45.43 -10.60 -27.57
N GLY A 63 -46.48 -10.26 -26.81
CA GLY A 63 -47.09 -11.16 -25.83
C GLY A 63 -46.51 -11.02 -24.43
N THR A 64 -47.13 -11.71 -23.47
CA THR A 64 -46.81 -11.57 -22.04
C THR A 64 -45.63 -12.45 -21.65
N ALA A 65 -44.52 -11.81 -21.27
CA ALA A 65 -43.37 -12.46 -20.66
C ALA A 65 -43.48 -12.41 -19.13
N THR A 66 -43.06 -13.49 -18.47
CA THR A 66 -42.98 -13.60 -17.00
C THR A 66 -41.53 -13.77 -16.52
N ASN A 67 -40.59 -13.88 -17.45
CA ASN A 67 -39.15 -13.90 -17.23
C ASN A 67 -38.44 -13.44 -18.53
N THR A 68 -37.11 -13.40 -18.51
CA THR A 68 -36.27 -13.14 -19.68
C THR A 68 -36.66 -14.05 -20.84
N VAL A 69 -36.89 -13.46 -22.01
CA VAL A 69 -37.34 -14.17 -23.20
C VAL A 69 -36.14 -14.72 -23.98
N ALA A 70 -36.08 -16.03 -24.16
CA ALA A 70 -35.09 -16.67 -25.03
C ALA A 70 -35.54 -16.54 -26.50
N VAL A 71 -34.76 -15.84 -27.32
CA VAL A 71 -35.05 -15.69 -28.74
C VAL A 71 -34.19 -16.65 -29.55
N THR A 72 -34.84 -17.43 -30.41
CA THR A 72 -34.17 -18.15 -31.50
C THR A 72 -34.56 -17.52 -32.82
N ALA A 73 -33.66 -17.55 -33.79
CA ALA A 73 -33.94 -17.06 -35.14
C ALA A 73 -33.48 -18.07 -36.18
N TYR A 74 -34.09 -17.97 -37.35
CA TYR A 74 -33.66 -18.67 -38.55
C TYR A 74 -32.14 -18.46 -38.76
N THR A 75 -31.41 -19.57 -38.97
CA THR A 75 -29.98 -19.55 -39.25
C THR A 75 -29.76 -19.37 -40.75
N PRO A 76 -29.27 -18.20 -41.21
CA PRO A 76 -29.04 -17.98 -42.63
C PRO A 76 -27.92 -18.86 -43.18
N THR A 77 -28.02 -19.22 -44.45
CA THR A 77 -26.99 -19.98 -45.17
C THR A 77 -25.89 -19.09 -45.76
N ILE A 78 -26.11 -17.77 -45.78
CA ILE A 78 -25.17 -16.79 -46.32
C ILE A 78 -24.89 -15.68 -45.30
N ASN A 79 -23.66 -15.16 -45.28
CA ASN A 79 -23.30 -14.00 -44.48
C ASN A 79 -23.93 -12.72 -45.05
N GLY A 80 -24.14 -11.71 -44.19
CA GLY A 80 -24.70 -10.41 -44.56
C GLY A 80 -26.20 -10.25 -44.29
N HIS A 81 -26.89 -11.27 -43.80
CA HIS A 81 -28.28 -11.13 -43.37
C HIS A 81 -28.37 -10.14 -42.22
N ILE A 82 -29.34 -9.22 -42.30
CA ILE A 82 -29.64 -8.26 -41.25
C ILE A 82 -31.00 -8.60 -40.65
N LEU A 83 -31.04 -8.74 -39.33
CA LEU A 83 -32.25 -8.93 -38.56
C LEU A 83 -32.33 -7.84 -37.50
N THR A 84 -33.41 -7.08 -37.49
CA THR A 84 -33.74 -6.21 -36.36
C THR A 84 -34.76 -6.91 -35.48
N ILE A 85 -34.48 -7.03 -34.19
CA ILE A 85 -35.42 -7.63 -33.22
C ILE A 85 -35.89 -6.51 -32.29
N SER A 86 -37.20 -6.27 -32.29
CA SER A 86 -37.88 -5.33 -31.39
C SER A 86 -38.54 -6.11 -30.25
N ASN A 87 -38.15 -5.83 -29.00
CA ASN A 87 -38.75 -6.44 -27.82
C ASN A 87 -39.93 -5.60 -27.31
N ASN A 88 -41.14 -5.93 -27.75
CA ASN A 88 -42.40 -5.28 -27.33
C ASN A 88 -43.27 -6.22 -26.48
N THR A 89 -42.63 -7.08 -25.71
CA THR A 89 -43.32 -7.98 -24.77
C THR A 89 -43.99 -7.20 -23.65
N THR A 90 -45.13 -7.66 -23.15
CA THR A 90 -45.74 -7.14 -21.92
C THR A 90 -45.13 -7.87 -20.71
N GLY A 91 -45.04 -7.22 -19.55
CA GLY A 91 -44.39 -7.78 -18.35
C GLY A 91 -43.00 -7.21 -18.04
N GLY A 92 -42.43 -6.38 -18.93
CA GLY A 92 -41.22 -5.60 -18.65
C GLY A 92 -39.90 -6.37 -18.71
N PHE A 93 -39.91 -7.63 -19.15
CA PHE A 93 -38.72 -8.47 -19.20
C PHE A 93 -37.87 -8.22 -20.46
N ASN A 94 -36.56 -8.41 -20.30
CA ASN A 94 -35.60 -8.37 -21.38
C ASN A 94 -35.70 -9.63 -22.26
N ALA A 95 -35.20 -9.55 -23.47
CA ALA A 95 -35.01 -10.69 -24.36
C ALA A 95 -33.51 -10.94 -24.58
N THR A 96 -33.14 -12.18 -24.85
CA THR A 96 -31.75 -12.55 -25.13
C THR A 96 -31.65 -13.22 -26.49
N PHE A 97 -30.76 -12.70 -27.35
CA PHE A 97 -30.44 -13.26 -28.65
C PHE A 97 -28.94 -13.16 -28.91
N ALA A 98 -28.32 -14.27 -29.34
CA ALA A 98 -26.89 -14.32 -29.69
C ALA A 98 -25.96 -13.70 -28.61
N GLY A 99 -26.25 -13.99 -27.34
CA GLY A 99 -25.50 -13.46 -26.18
C GLY A 99 -25.74 -11.98 -25.88
N THR A 100 -26.62 -11.31 -26.63
CA THR A 100 -26.97 -9.90 -26.45
C THR A 100 -28.30 -9.77 -25.72
N THR A 101 -28.35 -8.87 -24.74
CA THR A 101 -29.60 -8.48 -24.06
C THR A 101 -30.30 -7.38 -24.87
N ILE A 102 -31.58 -7.56 -25.13
CA ILE A 102 -32.48 -6.62 -25.78
C ILE A 102 -33.49 -6.17 -24.72
N LEU A 103 -33.38 -4.91 -24.27
CA LEU A 103 -34.25 -4.38 -23.22
C LEU A 103 -35.71 -4.35 -23.68
N ASN A 104 -36.65 -4.41 -22.74
CA ASN A 104 -38.06 -4.19 -23.06
C ASN A 104 -38.26 -2.78 -23.66
N GLY A 105 -39.00 -2.69 -24.78
CA GLY A 105 -39.15 -1.47 -25.57
C GLY A 105 -37.98 -1.13 -26.50
N GLN A 106 -36.92 -1.96 -26.56
CA GLN A 106 -35.74 -1.74 -27.39
C GLN A 106 -35.81 -2.54 -28.70
N ALA A 107 -35.27 -1.96 -29.78
CA ALA A 107 -34.94 -2.66 -31.00
C ALA A 107 -33.43 -2.75 -31.19
N VAL A 108 -32.93 -3.94 -31.54
CA VAL A 108 -31.49 -4.20 -31.74
C VAL A 108 -31.26 -4.83 -33.10
N ILE A 109 -30.25 -4.33 -33.82
CA ILE A 109 -29.82 -4.87 -35.11
C ILE A 109 -28.77 -5.95 -34.88
N PHE A 110 -28.95 -7.05 -35.60
CA PHE A 110 -28.04 -8.17 -35.70
C PHE A 110 -27.64 -8.39 -37.15
N VAL A 111 -26.38 -8.74 -37.37
CA VAL A 111 -25.83 -9.13 -38.67
C VAL A 111 -25.33 -10.56 -38.57
N TYR A 112 -25.82 -11.43 -39.43
CA TYR A 112 -25.30 -12.80 -39.54
C TYR A 112 -24.01 -12.75 -40.35
N THR A 113 -22.90 -13.09 -39.72
CA THR A 113 -21.59 -13.06 -40.38
C THR A 113 -20.64 -14.04 -39.70
N ASN A 114 -19.81 -14.69 -40.50
CA ASN A 114 -18.90 -15.75 -40.06
C ASN A 114 -19.63 -16.89 -39.32
N GLY A 115 -20.80 -17.29 -39.83
CA GLY A 115 -21.57 -18.42 -39.30
C GLY A 115 -22.32 -18.16 -37.99
N ALA A 116 -22.43 -16.90 -37.55
CA ALA A 116 -23.15 -16.55 -36.32
C ALA A 116 -23.81 -15.16 -36.41
N TRP A 117 -24.86 -14.95 -35.61
CA TRP A 117 -25.45 -13.64 -35.41
C TRP A 117 -24.56 -12.78 -34.50
N LYS A 118 -24.29 -11.53 -34.89
CA LYS A 118 -23.54 -10.54 -34.11
C LYS A 118 -24.36 -9.27 -33.96
N THR A 119 -24.35 -8.66 -32.78
CA THR A 119 -25.07 -7.39 -32.54
C THR A 119 -24.26 -6.20 -33.04
N THR A 120 -24.97 -5.11 -33.40
CA THR A 120 -24.37 -3.79 -33.62
C THR A 120 -24.39 -2.92 -32.37
N LEU A 121 -24.98 -3.38 -31.25
CA LEU A 121 -24.79 -2.71 -29.97
C LEU A 121 -23.30 -2.75 -29.64
N GLY A 122 -22.74 -1.58 -29.33
CA GLY A 122 -21.35 -1.49 -28.89
C GLY A 122 -21.13 -2.47 -27.74
N SER A 123 -20.04 -3.23 -27.78
CA SER A 123 -19.64 -3.96 -26.58
C SER A 123 -19.37 -2.91 -25.52
N THR A 124 -20.10 -2.98 -24.41
CA THR A 124 -19.71 -2.25 -23.21
C THR A 124 -18.38 -2.85 -22.80
N LEU A 125 -17.27 -2.25 -23.24
CA LEU A 125 -15.97 -2.45 -22.61
C LEU A 125 -16.22 -2.21 -21.14
N THR A 126 -16.18 -3.29 -20.36
CA THR A 126 -16.36 -3.23 -18.93
C THR A 126 -15.36 -2.19 -18.42
N THR A 127 -15.88 -1.10 -17.87
CA THR A 127 -15.06 -0.15 -17.11
C THR A 127 -14.17 -0.99 -16.21
N THR A 128 -12.85 -0.85 -16.31
CA THR A 128 -11.90 -1.59 -15.49
C THR A 128 -11.96 -1.04 -14.06
N ASN A 129 -13.08 -1.28 -13.40
CA ASN A 129 -13.25 -1.05 -11.99
C ASN A 129 -12.64 -2.25 -11.26
N ILE A 130 -11.84 -1.97 -10.22
CA ILE A 130 -11.17 -3.03 -9.49
C ILE A 130 -12.22 -3.84 -8.71
N TYR A 131 -13.29 -3.19 -8.18
CA TYR A 131 -14.49 -3.82 -7.61
C TYR A 131 -15.67 -2.85 -7.48
N ASN A 132 -16.88 -3.25 -7.87
CA ASN A 132 -18.16 -2.58 -7.53
C ASN A 132 -19.17 -3.53 -6.85
N SER A 133 -18.78 -4.78 -6.63
CA SER A 133 -19.56 -5.82 -5.96
C SER A 133 -18.62 -6.81 -5.27
N ASN A 134 -19.12 -7.50 -4.23
CA ASN A 134 -18.39 -8.57 -3.57
C ASN A 134 -18.17 -9.75 -4.54
N GLY A 135 -16.99 -10.39 -4.49
CA GLY A 135 -16.68 -11.53 -5.34
C GLY A 135 -15.35 -12.21 -4.97
N THR A 136 -15.06 -13.34 -5.62
CA THR A 136 -13.84 -14.12 -5.41
C THR A 136 -12.82 -13.81 -6.51
N LEU A 137 -11.56 -13.61 -6.12
CA LEU A 137 -10.45 -13.57 -7.07
C LEU A 137 -10.09 -14.95 -7.58
N THR A 138 -10.05 -15.13 -8.90
CA THR A 138 -9.53 -16.35 -9.55
C THR A 138 -8.04 -16.26 -9.86
N GLY A 139 -7.39 -15.15 -9.52
CA GLY A 139 -5.97 -14.89 -9.71
C GLY A 139 -5.53 -13.54 -9.16
N ASN A 140 -4.22 -13.29 -9.18
CA ASN A 140 -3.62 -12.05 -8.66
C ASN A 140 -4.11 -10.82 -9.45
N ARG A 141 -4.37 -9.71 -8.75
CA ARG A 141 -4.62 -8.41 -9.37
C ARG A 141 -3.40 -7.51 -9.19
N THR A 142 -2.95 -6.91 -10.29
CA THR A 142 -1.88 -5.93 -10.29
C THR A 142 -2.47 -4.57 -10.66
N VAL A 143 -2.33 -3.59 -9.77
CA VAL A 143 -2.67 -2.20 -10.07
C VAL A 143 -1.40 -1.48 -10.52
N THR A 144 -1.33 -1.15 -11.82
CA THR A 144 -0.21 -0.38 -12.38
C THR A 144 -0.55 1.11 -12.30
N MET A 145 0.03 1.82 -11.34
CA MET A 145 -0.38 3.20 -11.01
C MET A 145 0.27 4.29 -11.89
N GLY A 146 1.35 3.96 -12.62
CA GLY A 146 2.12 4.95 -13.37
C GLY A 146 2.61 6.08 -12.45
N ALA A 147 2.30 7.33 -12.80
CA ALA A 147 2.63 8.52 -12.01
C ALA A 147 1.54 8.91 -10.97
N ASN A 148 0.52 8.08 -10.76
CA ASN A 148 -0.65 8.44 -9.95
C ASN A 148 -0.65 7.75 -8.57
N ASN A 149 -1.51 8.23 -7.67
CA ASN A 149 -1.76 7.64 -6.36
C ASN A 149 -3.05 6.80 -6.35
N LEU A 150 -3.10 5.75 -5.52
CA LEU A 150 -4.29 4.97 -5.24
C LEU A 150 -4.82 5.42 -3.88
N THR A 151 -5.92 6.17 -3.89
CA THR A 151 -6.51 6.74 -2.68
C THR A 151 -7.85 6.06 -2.40
N PHE A 152 -7.97 5.43 -1.23
CA PHE A 152 -9.25 4.99 -0.68
C PHE A 152 -9.80 6.13 0.17
N SER A 153 -11.00 6.63 -0.17
CA SER A 153 -11.64 7.74 0.53
C SER A 153 -13.10 7.43 0.82
N GLY A 154 -13.62 8.00 1.91
CA GLY A 154 -14.98 7.80 2.38
C GLY A 154 -15.13 8.33 3.81
N SER A 155 -16.36 8.33 4.32
CA SER A 155 -16.63 8.66 5.73
C SER A 155 -16.27 7.53 6.70
N GLY A 156 -16.01 6.32 6.18
CA GLY A 156 -15.56 5.17 6.95
C GLY A 156 -14.03 5.03 6.98
N ARG A 157 -13.54 4.27 7.96
CA ARG A 157 -12.13 3.86 8.04
C ARG A 157 -11.79 2.92 6.87
N PRO A 158 -10.79 3.21 6.02
CA PRO A 158 -10.30 2.24 5.04
C PRO A 158 -9.72 1.02 5.76
N GLU A 159 -10.26 -0.16 5.48
CA GLU A 159 -9.78 -1.43 6.03
C GLU A 159 -9.12 -2.27 4.95
N PHE A 160 -7.87 -2.69 5.18
CA PHE A 160 -7.17 -3.68 4.36
C PHE A 160 -7.13 -5.02 5.11
N GLN A 161 -8.15 -5.85 4.88
CA GLN A 161 -8.23 -7.18 5.49
C GLN A 161 -7.41 -8.16 4.65
N ALA A 162 -6.19 -8.47 5.09
CA ALA A 162 -5.30 -9.46 4.47
C ALA A 162 -4.98 -10.57 5.48
N PRO A 163 -5.84 -11.60 5.62
CA PRO A 163 -5.72 -12.61 6.68
C PRO A 163 -4.41 -13.42 6.70
N VAL A 164 -3.63 -13.36 5.61
CA VAL A 164 -2.34 -14.05 5.44
C VAL A 164 -1.17 -13.06 5.37
N GLY A 165 -1.40 -11.78 5.67
CA GLY A 165 -0.39 -10.73 5.77
C GLY A 165 -0.43 -9.68 4.65
N ILE A 166 0.04 -8.48 4.97
CA ILE A 166 0.32 -7.41 3.99
C ILE A 166 1.79 -7.53 3.60
N GLY A 167 2.06 -8.15 2.45
CA GLY A 167 3.42 -8.30 1.93
C GLY A 167 3.89 -7.03 1.20
N PHE A 168 5.11 -6.58 1.48
CA PHE A 168 5.80 -5.57 0.67
C PHE A 168 6.83 -6.26 -0.24
N ALA A 169 7.01 -5.80 -1.48
CA ALA A 169 7.82 -6.51 -2.50
C ALA A 169 9.31 -6.72 -2.14
N LYS A 170 9.83 -6.06 -1.10
CA LYS A 170 11.21 -6.22 -0.60
C LYS A 170 11.27 -6.97 0.73
N ASP A 171 10.15 -7.57 1.09
CA ASP A 171 10.01 -8.31 2.31
C ASP A 171 10.29 -9.79 2.09
N THR A 172 11.32 -10.30 2.75
CA THR A 172 11.65 -11.73 2.73
C THR A 172 11.30 -12.43 4.05
N ARG A 173 10.80 -11.70 5.07
CA ARG A 173 10.42 -12.21 6.42
C ARG A 173 9.28 -11.41 7.15
N MET A 174 8.50 -10.59 6.47
CA MET A 174 7.46 -9.67 7.00
C MET A 174 7.93 -8.56 7.98
N GLY A 175 8.63 -7.51 7.53
CA GLY A 175 8.84 -6.26 8.29
C GLY A 175 8.34 -5.06 7.48
N ILE A 176 7.21 -4.41 7.76
CA ILE A 176 6.51 -4.08 9.02
C ILE A 176 5.62 -5.24 9.55
N ALA A 177 5.97 -5.86 10.69
CA ALA A 177 5.39 -7.17 11.07
C ALA A 177 3.98 -7.14 11.69
N ALA A 178 3.55 -6.05 12.35
CA ALA A 178 2.14 -5.87 12.75
C ALA A 178 1.82 -4.40 13.10
N VAL A 179 0.83 -3.82 12.42
CA VAL A 179 0.17 -2.57 12.82
C VAL A 179 -1.20 -2.94 13.40
N TYR A 180 -1.30 -2.97 14.73
CA TYR A 180 -2.52 -2.97 15.58
C TYR A 180 -3.39 -4.27 15.68
N ASP A 181 -3.46 -4.88 16.88
CA ASP A 181 -4.64 -5.64 17.38
C ASP A 181 -5.06 -5.12 18.77
N ALA A 182 -6.20 -4.45 18.83
CA ALA A 182 -6.76 -3.81 20.02
C ALA A 182 -7.22 -4.78 21.13
N SER A 183 -7.33 -6.08 20.83
CA SER A 183 -7.99 -7.05 21.70
C SER A 183 -7.05 -8.00 22.46
N THR A 184 -5.78 -8.09 22.03
CA THR A 184 -4.79 -9.03 22.59
C THR A 184 -3.52 -8.35 23.10
N GLY A 185 -3.31 -7.06 22.80
CA GLY A 185 -2.26 -6.24 23.38
C GLY A 185 -0.99 -6.07 22.55
N ASP A 186 -0.86 -6.73 21.39
CA ASP A 186 0.32 -6.60 20.51
C ASP A 186 0.33 -5.30 19.69
N ALA A 187 0.98 -4.28 20.25
CA ALA A 187 1.23 -3.00 19.59
C ALA A 187 2.75 -2.80 19.48
N PHE A 188 3.35 -3.27 18.39
CA PHE A 188 4.72 -2.90 18.01
C PHE A 188 4.62 -1.84 16.94
N GLY A 189 5.29 -0.70 17.12
CA GLY A 189 5.13 0.35 16.15
C GLY A 189 5.99 1.57 16.35
N MET A 190 5.76 2.51 15.45
CA MET A 190 6.32 3.84 15.47
C MET A 190 5.16 4.84 15.39
N GLU A 191 5.05 5.73 16.38
CA GLU A 191 4.03 6.78 16.39
C GLU A 191 4.64 8.15 16.61
N LYS A 192 4.00 9.17 16.03
CA LYS A 192 4.17 10.54 16.53
C LYS A 192 3.11 10.76 17.60
N VAL A 193 3.56 11.19 18.76
CA VAL A 193 2.68 11.66 19.84
C VAL A 193 2.76 13.16 19.99
N SER A 194 1.77 13.72 20.65
CA SER A 194 1.69 15.14 20.96
C SER A 194 1.46 15.37 22.45
N ALA A 195 1.55 16.63 22.89
CA ALA A 195 1.14 17.01 24.25
C ALA A 195 -0.34 16.72 24.58
N ALA A 196 -1.18 16.33 23.60
CA ALA A 196 -2.55 15.90 23.86
C ALA A 196 -2.65 14.55 24.60
N GLN A 197 -1.59 13.74 24.58
CA GLN A 197 -1.51 12.49 25.34
C GLN A 197 -0.95 12.74 26.75
N THR A 198 -1.63 12.24 27.79
CA THR A 198 -1.26 12.43 29.20
C THR A 198 0.19 12.02 29.47
N GLY A 199 0.94 12.90 30.13
CA GLY A 199 2.31 12.62 30.61
C GLY A 199 3.38 12.68 29.53
N THR A 200 3.08 13.26 28.36
CA THR A 200 3.96 13.16 27.19
C THR A 200 4.09 14.50 26.48
N THR A 201 5.21 14.70 25.81
CA THR A 201 5.46 15.84 24.91
C THR A 201 5.54 15.33 23.47
N ASP A 202 5.59 16.25 22.50
CA ASP A 202 5.78 15.90 21.09
C ASP A 202 7.04 15.04 20.91
N ALA A 203 6.86 13.79 20.46
CA ALA A 203 7.94 12.83 20.32
C ALA A 203 7.64 11.79 19.24
N LEU A 204 8.70 11.25 18.64
CA LEU A 204 8.65 9.95 17.96
C LEU A 204 8.80 8.87 19.03
N ARG A 205 7.87 7.92 19.07
CA ARG A 205 8.00 6.72 19.89
C ARG A 205 8.26 5.52 19.02
N VAL A 206 9.15 4.67 19.48
CA VAL A 206 9.21 3.25 19.12
C VAL A 206 8.70 2.52 20.34
N PHE A 207 7.63 1.75 20.20
CA PHE A 207 6.93 1.15 21.34
C PHE A 207 6.67 -0.34 21.11
N THR A 208 6.45 -1.01 22.24
CA THR A 208 6.07 -2.42 22.33
C THR A 208 4.70 -2.54 22.99
N SER A 209 4.17 -3.75 23.03
CA SER A 209 2.93 -4.05 23.74
C SER A 209 3.03 -3.79 25.25
N ASN A 210 1.88 -3.58 25.89
CA ASN A 210 1.73 -3.52 27.36
C ASN A 210 1.55 -4.92 27.99
N ILE A 211 1.99 -5.98 27.31
CA ILE A 211 1.90 -7.36 27.81
C ILE A 211 3.11 -7.64 28.69
N GLY A 212 2.92 -8.42 29.77
CA GLY A 212 4.02 -8.86 30.62
C GLY A 212 5.07 -9.62 29.80
N SER A 213 6.32 -9.15 29.83
CA SER A 213 7.49 -9.65 29.07
C SER A 213 7.72 -9.06 27.66
N ALA A 214 6.87 -8.14 27.20
CA ALA A 214 7.15 -7.36 25.99
C ALA A 214 8.44 -6.54 26.15
N HIS A 215 9.29 -6.51 25.12
CA HIS A 215 10.56 -5.79 25.19
C HIS A 215 11.00 -5.35 23.79
N LEU A 216 11.80 -4.28 23.73
CA LEU A 216 12.42 -3.82 22.50
C LEU A 216 13.83 -4.39 22.44
N ALA A 217 14.08 -5.31 21.50
CA ALA A 217 15.38 -5.95 21.33
C ALA A 217 16.16 -5.41 20.13
N PHE A 218 17.47 -5.29 20.30
CA PHE A 218 18.44 -5.01 19.25
C PHE A 218 19.35 -6.21 19.11
N GLY A 219 19.57 -6.66 17.87
CA GLY A 219 20.32 -7.89 17.64
C GLY A 219 20.36 -8.27 16.17
N LYS A 220 20.69 -9.52 15.90
CA LYS A 220 20.65 -10.08 14.55
C LYS A 220 20.06 -11.47 14.53
N TYR A 221 19.47 -11.83 13.41
CA TYR A 221 19.21 -13.22 13.11
C TYR A 221 20.53 -13.95 12.83
N THR A 222 20.79 -15.03 13.55
CA THR A 222 21.94 -15.93 13.31
C THR A 222 21.54 -17.12 12.45
N THR A 223 20.25 -17.42 12.35
CA THR A 223 19.66 -18.36 11.38
C THR A 223 18.33 -17.80 10.86
N ALA A 224 17.59 -18.57 10.06
CA ALA A 224 16.25 -18.17 9.60
C ALA A 224 15.26 -17.93 10.75
N THR A 225 15.49 -18.49 11.94
CA THR A 225 14.57 -18.42 13.09
C THR A 225 15.23 -18.00 14.40
N ALA A 226 16.56 -18.07 14.50
CA ALA A 226 17.28 -17.69 15.72
C ALA A 226 17.69 -16.22 15.67
N PHE A 227 17.28 -15.45 16.67
CA PHE A 227 17.71 -14.07 16.89
C PHE A 227 18.64 -14.01 18.10
N THR A 228 19.81 -13.40 17.93
CA THR A 228 20.77 -13.14 19.00
C THR A 228 20.68 -11.68 19.38
N GLU A 229 20.31 -11.42 20.64
CA GLU A 229 20.20 -10.08 21.20
C GLU A 229 21.56 -9.54 21.64
N TYR A 230 21.78 -8.26 21.34
CA TYR A 230 22.93 -7.48 21.80
C TYR A 230 22.52 -6.49 22.89
N GLY A 231 21.27 -6.03 22.87
CA GLY A 231 20.71 -5.25 23.96
C GLY A 231 19.18 -5.20 23.90
N ARG A 232 18.56 -4.80 25.00
CA ARG A 232 17.11 -4.71 25.12
C ARG A 232 16.64 -3.66 26.11
N PHE A 233 15.48 -3.06 25.84
CA PHE A 233 14.66 -2.38 26.85
C PHE A 233 13.58 -3.34 27.35
N THR A 234 13.58 -3.65 28.64
CA THR A 234 12.54 -4.48 29.27
C THR A 234 11.24 -3.69 29.46
N ASN A 235 10.13 -4.39 29.68
CA ASN A 235 8.86 -3.80 30.11
C ASN A 235 8.94 -3.06 31.47
N GLU A 236 9.98 -3.31 32.26
CA GLU A 236 10.25 -2.61 33.53
C GLU A 236 11.06 -1.32 33.32
N GLY A 237 11.48 -1.02 32.08
CA GLY A 237 12.26 0.16 31.74
C GLY A 237 13.78 0.00 31.89
N ASN A 238 14.27 -1.22 32.13
CA ASN A 238 15.71 -1.47 32.23
C ASN A 238 16.33 -1.65 30.84
N PHE A 239 17.50 -1.05 30.63
CA PHE A 239 18.32 -1.25 29.44
C PHE A 239 19.47 -2.21 29.72
N GLY A 240 19.44 -3.38 29.08
CA GLY A 240 20.49 -4.39 29.16
C GLY A 240 21.35 -4.41 27.90
N ILE A 241 22.66 -4.56 28.05
CA ILE A 241 23.63 -4.82 26.97
C ILE A 241 24.34 -6.15 27.26
N ALA A 242 24.38 -7.04 26.27
CA ALA A 242 24.90 -8.42 26.38
C ALA A 242 24.24 -9.25 27.52
N THR A 243 23.01 -8.88 27.89
CA THR A 243 22.17 -9.58 28.86
C THR A 243 20.70 -9.43 28.47
N ASN A 244 19.91 -10.48 28.69
CA ASN A 244 18.47 -10.49 28.45
C ASN A 244 17.65 -10.33 29.74
N ALA A 245 18.30 -10.31 30.91
CA ALA A 245 17.68 -10.15 32.23
C ALA A 245 18.42 -9.08 33.05
N PRO A 246 18.37 -7.81 32.64
CA PRO A 246 18.98 -6.74 33.42
C PRO A 246 18.26 -6.55 34.76
N THR A 247 19.01 -6.55 35.86
CA THR A 247 18.55 -6.29 37.24
C THR A 247 18.83 -4.86 37.70
N SER A 248 19.26 -3.99 36.78
CA SER A 248 19.52 -2.56 37.01
C SER A 248 19.05 -1.74 35.80
N THR A 249 18.71 -0.47 36.01
CA THR A 249 18.20 0.43 34.97
C THR A 249 19.12 0.51 33.75
N LEU A 250 20.43 0.46 33.96
CA LEU A 250 21.42 0.20 32.93
C LEU A 250 22.31 -0.95 33.41
N GLN A 251 22.34 -2.05 32.68
CA GLN A 251 23.25 -3.16 32.96
C GLN A 251 24.06 -3.52 31.72
N VAL A 252 25.38 -3.53 31.87
CA VAL A 252 26.31 -4.01 30.85
C VAL A 252 26.94 -5.30 31.37
N ASN A 253 26.65 -6.43 30.71
CA ASN A 253 27.32 -7.70 31.01
C ASN A 253 28.62 -7.80 30.20
N GLY A 254 29.63 -7.06 30.62
CA GLY A 254 30.91 -6.92 29.93
C GLY A 254 31.69 -5.71 30.43
N SER A 255 32.81 -5.41 29.76
CA SER A 255 33.61 -4.22 30.09
C SER A 255 32.99 -2.95 29.52
N ILE A 256 33.07 -1.85 30.28
CA ILE A 256 32.68 -0.50 29.82
C ILE A 256 33.94 0.31 29.55
N ALA A 257 34.08 0.82 28.33
CA ALA A 257 35.13 1.78 27.99
C ALA A 257 34.72 3.18 28.46
N ASN A 258 35.54 3.79 29.32
CA ASN A 258 35.34 5.15 29.81
C ASN A 258 36.38 6.10 29.20
N SER A 259 36.05 7.39 29.09
CA SER A 259 37.04 8.36 28.63
C SER A 259 38.20 8.48 29.62
N MET A 260 39.41 8.55 29.07
CA MET A 260 40.65 8.71 29.84
C MET A 260 41.48 9.82 29.19
N THR A 261 41.91 10.79 30.00
CA THR A 261 42.67 11.95 29.51
C THR A 261 43.91 12.14 30.37
N VAL A 262 45.09 12.15 29.75
CA VAL A 262 46.32 12.63 30.40
C VAL A 262 46.43 14.13 30.11
N ILE A 263 46.46 14.95 31.15
CA ILE A 263 46.44 16.41 30.97
C ILE A 263 47.83 16.95 30.63
N SER A 264 47.86 17.99 29.81
CA SER A 264 49.08 18.72 29.40
C SER A 264 49.07 20.20 29.79
N ALA A 265 48.02 20.64 30.49
CA ALA A 265 47.83 21.98 31.04
C ALA A 265 46.80 21.91 32.19
N ASP A 266 46.56 23.04 32.85
CA ASP A 266 45.43 23.18 33.78
C ASP A 266 44.12 22.83 33.07
N LEU A 267 43.24 22.08 33.73
CA LEU A 267 42.01 21.57 33.12
C LEU A 267 40.80 21.77 34.02
N THR A 268 39.72 22.31 33.46
CA THR A 268 38.39 22.24 34.07
C THR A 268 37.64 21.04 33.53
N LEU A 269 37.16 20.15 34.41
CA LEU A 269 36.44 18.95 33.98
C LEU A 269 35.05 19.29 33.45
N ASN A 270 34.59 18.52 32.45
CA ASN A 270 33.26 18.64 31.84
C ASN A 270 32.68 17.24 31.54
N ASP A 271 31.60 17.16 30.77
CA ASP A 271 30.90 15.91 30.43
C ASP A 271 31.69 14.92 29.55
N THR A 272 32.80 15.33 28.94
CA THR A 272 33.63 14.44 28.12
C THR A 272 34.66 13.66 28.94
N HIS A 273 34.86 14.00 30.22
CA HIS A 273 35.87 13.40 31.08
C HIS A 273 35.25 12.36 32.03
N LYS A 274 35.95 11.24 32.28
CA LYS A 274 35.63 10.30 33.35
C LYS A 274 36.87 9.99 34.18
N THR A 275 37.97 9.60 33.54
CA THR A 275 39.27 9.43 34.18
C THR A 275 40.25 10.49 33.70
N VAL A 276 40.88 11.20 34.63
CA VAL A 276 41.88 12.23 34.32
C VAL A 276 43.18 11.95 35.06
N ILE A 277 44.30 12.01 34.34
CA ILE A 277 45.62 11.69 34.85
C ILE A 277 46.49 12.93 34.80
N ILE A 278 46.97 13.35 35.98
CA ILE A 278 48.01 14.37 36.12
C ILE A 278 49.36 13.66 35.93
N PRO A 279 50.18 14.04 34.93
CA PRO A 279 51.43 13.33 34.63
C PRO A 279 52.54 13.61 35.67
N LEU A 280 53.54 12.72 35.72
CA LEU A 280 54.57 12.65 36.78
C LEU A 280 55.24 13.99 37.10
N VAL A 281 55.62 14.74 36.07
CA VAL A 281 56.31 16.02 36.20
C VAL A 281 55.43 17.12 35.63
N SER A 282 54.46 17.55 36.43
CA SER A 282 53.55 18.65 36.06
C SER A 282 53.33 19.60 37.23
N LEU A 283 52.87 20.80 36.95
CA LEU A 283 52.31 21.74 37.93
C LEU A 283 50.80 21.96 37.71
N PHE A 284 50.19 21.12 36.86
CA PHE A 284 48.81 21.30 36.43
C PHE A 284 47.83 21.08 37.57
N THR A 285 46.78 21.88 37.53
CA THR A 285 45.65 21.86 38.45
C THR A 285 44.41 21.35 37.74
N ILE A 286 43.52 20.71 38.50
CA ILE A 286 42.23 20.26 37.99
C ILE A 286 41.13 21.06 38.68
N THR A 287 40.31 21.75 37.91
CA THR A 287 39.12 22.43 38.44
C THR A 287 37.90 21.53 38.25
N LEU A 288 37.18 21.27 39.35
CA LEU A 288 35.89 20.59 39.29
C LEU A 288 34.81 21.61 38.85
N PRO A 289 33.85 21.23 38.01
CA PRO A 289 32.74 22.11 37.69
C PRO A 289 31.84 22.33 38.93
N VAL A 290 31.04 23.39 38.90
CA VAL A 290 30.09 23.70 39.98
C VAL A 290 29.17 22.51 40.21
N ALA A 291 29.18 21.93 41.41
CA ALA A 291 28.48 20.68 41.72
C ALA A 291 26.97 20.74 41.38
N ALA A 292 26.32 21.88 41.63
CA ALA A 292 24.92 22.12 41.31
C ALA A 292 24.56 22.05 39.82
N ALA A 293 25.52 22.24 38.92
CA ALA A 293 25.29 22.12 37.49
C ALA A 293 25.37 20.66 36.99
N VAL A 294 25.91 19.74 37.79
CA VAL A 294 26.25 18.38 37.37
C VAL A 294 25.93 17.31 38.44
N PRO A 295 24.70 17.23 38.94
CA PRO A 295 24.33 16.24 39.96
C PRO A 295 24.66 14.81 39.49
N SER A 296 25.10 13.98 40.43
CA SER A 296 25.47 12.57 40.25
C SER A 296 26.66 12.28 39.33
N ARG A 297 27.33 13.30 38.76
CA ARG A 297 28.52 13.11 37.93
C ARG A 297 29.69 12.57 38.75
N ILE A 298 30.44 11.62 38.19
CA ILE A 298 31.56 10.96 38.85
C ILE A 298 32.84 11.15 38.03
N TYR A 299 33.93 11.58 38.67
CA TYR A 299 35.26 11.64 38.08
C TYR A 299 36.26 10.81 38.88
N SER A 300 37.14 10.10 38.19
CA SER A 300 38.32 9.46 38.76
C SER A 300 39.54 10.31 38.42
N ILE A 301 40.19 10.88 39.42
CA ILE A 301 41.36 11.74 39.23
C ILE A 301 42.57 11.02 39.78
N VAL A 302 43.58 10.83 38.91
CA VAL A 302 44.82 10.16 39.24
C VAL A 302 45.95 11.18 39.26
N ASN A 303 46.59 11.32 40.42
CA ASN A 303 47.80 12.09 40.58
C ASN A 303 49.03 11.17 40.50
N ASN A 304 49.63 11.05 39.30
CA ASN A 304 50.90 10.33 39.15
C ASN A 304 52.12 11.19 39.53
N ALA A 305 51.92 12.46 39.92
CA ALA A 305 53.03 13.30 40.33
C ALA A 305 53.59 12.89 41.69
N VAL A 306 54.88 13.17 41.89
CA VAL A 306 55.60 12.90 43.14
C VAL A 306 55.26 13.89 44.26
N VAL A 307 54.39 14.86 44.00
CA VAL A 307 53.91 15.87 44.97
C VAL A 307 52.39 15.90 44.97
N ALA A 308 51.80 16.37 46.07
CA ALA A 308 50.37 16.64 46.14
C ALA A 308 49.97 17.69 45.08
N LYS A 309 48.74 17.57 44.57
CA LYS A 309 48.19 18.44 43.53
C LYS A 309 46.92 19.11 43.98
N THR A 310 46.83 20.41 43.69
CA THR A 310 45.61 21.18 43.89
C THR A 310 44.57 20.76 42.87
N ILE A 311 43.39 20.45 43.37
CA ILE A 311 42.19 20.24 42.58
C ILE A 311 41.03 21.09 43.11
N GLY A 312 39.88 21.05 42.45
CA GLY A 312 38.64 21.63 42.97
C GLY A 312 38.28 21.05 44.34
N SER A 313 37.66 21.87 45.19
CA SER A 313 37.32 21.46 46.55
C SER A 313 36.34 20.30 46.58
N TYR A 314 36.59 19.32 47.45
CA TYR A 314 35.73 18.17 47.70
C TYR A 314 35.76 17.80 49.19
N ILE A 315 34.76 17.04 49.63
CA ILE A 315 34.61 16.54 50.99
C ILE A 315 35.17 15.12 51.03
N LYS A 316 36.15 14.86 51.90
CA LYS A 316 36.75 13.53 52.10
C LYS A 316 35.80 12.59 52.85
N LEU A 317 36.20 11.31 52.93
CA LEU A 317 35.49 10.28 53.68
C LEU A 317 35.34 10.59 55.19
N ASP A 318 36.20 11.44 55.75
CA ASP A 318 36.13 11.91 57.15
C ASP A 318 35.24 13.16 57.34
N GLY A 319 34.63 13.66 56.27
CA GLY A 319 33.78 14.85 56.28
C GLY A 319 34.53 16.19 56.18
N SER A 320 35.87 16.19 56.12
CA SER A 320 36.65 17.41 55.96
C SER A 320 36.64 17.91 54.52
N SER A 321 36.57 19.23 54.33
CA SER A 321 36.74 19.86 53.02
C SER A 321 38.22 20.02 52.69
N VAL A 322 38.63 19.54 51.51
CA VAL A 322 39.99 19.70 51.00
C VAL A 322 39.97 20.15 49.55
N ASN A 323 41.12 20.58 49.04
CA ASN A 323 41.32 20.92 47.64
C ASN A 323 42.62 20.31 47.08
N THR A 324 43.09 19.20 47.66
CA THR A 324 44.32 18.53 47.22
C THR A 324 44.16 17.02 47.15
N ILE A 325 44.87 16.41 46.20
CA ILE A 325 45.10 14.96 46.10
C ILE A 325 46.57 14.70 46.43
N ASN A 326 46.87 13.69 47.25
CA ASN A 326 48.24 13.34 47.63
C ASN A 326 49.09 12.87 46.43
N ALA A 327 50.41 12.90 46.59
CA ALA A 327 51.32 12.33 45.60
C ALA A 327 51.02 10.85 45.33
N SER A 328 51.22 10.39 44.09
CA SER A 328 51.08 8.98 43.68
C SER A 328 49.78 8.33 44.17
N SER A 329 48.66 9.03 44.02
CA SER A 329 47.36 8.59 44.55
C SER A 329 46.23 8.88 43.57
N CYS A 330 45.04 8.33 43.84
CA CYS A 330 43.84 8.65 43.10
C CYS A 330 42.69 8.95 44.06
N VAL A 331 41.69 9.67 43.53
CA VAL A 331 40.42 9.90 44.21
C VAL A 331 39.30 9.71 43.21
N GLU A 332 38.20 9.09 43.64
CA GLU A 332 36.95 9.15 42.91
C GLU A 332 35.99 10.09 43.64
N VAL A 333 35.50 11.11 42.94
CA VAL A 333 34.57 12.10 43.48
C VAL A 333 33.24 12.06 42.74
N GLN A 334 32.14 12.22 43.49
CA GLN A 334 30.79 12.33 42.96
C GLN A 334 30.11 13.61 43.45
N SER A 335 29.41 14.30 42.55
CA SER A 335 28.57 15.44 42.90
C SER A 335 27.23 14.98 43.45
N ASP A 336 26.76 15.57 44.56
CA ASP A 336 25.40 15.41 45.07
C ASP A 336 24.45 16.53 44.59
N GLY A 337 24.94 17.44 43.74
CA GLY A 337 24.21 18.65 43.32
C GLY A 337 24.42 19.87 44.23
N THR A 338 25.26 19.77 45.26
CA THR A 338 25.67 20.90 46.12
C THR A 338 27.19 20.91 46.34
N ASN A 339 27.77 19.76 46.68
CA ASN A 339 29.17 19.54 46.96
C ASN A 339 29.72 18.35 46.15
N TRP A 340 31.05 18.25 46.09
CA TRP A 340 31.75 17.05 45.63
C TRP A 340 32.15 16.19 46.82
N TYR A 341 31.82 14.91 46.80
CA TYR A 341 32.20 13.93 47.83
C TYR A 341 33.16 12.90 47.27
N GLN A 342 34.20 12.58 48.03
CA GLN A 342 34.99 11.38 47.79
C GLN A 342 34.11 10.14 48.04
N ILE A 343 34.10 9.21 47.09
CA ILE A 343 33.36 7.94 47.19
C ILE A 343 34.28 6.71 47.19
N ARG A 344 35.56 6.90 46.89
CA ARG A 344 36.59 5.87 46.93
C ARG A 344 37.96 6.47 47.20
#